data_AF-D5DZR5-F1
#
_entry.id   AF-D5DZR5-F1
#
_cell.length_a   1.000
_cell.length_b   1.000
_cell.length_c   1.000
_cell.angle_alpha   90.00
_cell.angle_beta   90.00
_cell.angle_gamma   90.00
#
_symmetry.space_group_name_H-M   'P 1'
#
loop_
_entity.id
_entity.type
_entity.pdbx_description
1 polymer ?
#
loop_
_entity_poly.entity_id
_entity_poly.type
_entity_poly.pdbx_seq_one_letter_code
_entity_poly.pdbx_strand_id
1 'polypeptide(L)'
;MDVVKEVKLLKYQMSLMKHMVNAEEHPFFMFAIDHEFEENQVNAFLKALGVFSLRIKGEDISVLYQDDYLFSQFNLPLDNVYASSQPTLEELELYVSKIFYQKFELKYLLYSLKKQFIQTEVCDFFLQRLKTDLK
;
A
#
# COMPACT_ATOMS: atom_id res chain seq x y z
N MET A 1 27.90 14.25 17.49
CA MET A 1 26.82 13.25 17.49
C MET A 1 27.09 12.32 16.31
N ASP A 2 27.24 11.02 16.56
CA ASP A 2 27.55 10.05 15.50
C ASP A 2 26.22 9.53 14.92
N VAL A 3 25.76 10.18 13.85
CA VAL A 3 24.49 9.87 13.18
C VAL A 3 24.46 8.42 12.71
N VAL A 4 25.59 7.87 12.26
CA VAL A 4 25.66 6.47 11.79
C VAL A 4 25.44 5.51 12.96
N LYS A 5 26.03 5.81 14.12
CA LYS A 5 25.82 5.02 15.34
C LYS A 5 24.36 5.10 15.81
N GLU A 6 23.75 6.28 15.77
CA GLU A 6 22.33 6.46 16.14
C GLU A 6 21.40 5.68 15.21
N VAL A 7 21.61 5.74 13.90
CA VAL A 7 20.83 4.96 12.92
C VAL A 7 20.97 3.46 13.16
N LYS A 8 22.17 2.96 13.47
CA LYS A 8 22.39 1.54 13.80
C LYS A 8 21.62 1.12 15.06
N LEU A 9 21.62 1.96 16.09
CA LEU A 9 20.87 1.70 17.32
C LEU A 9 19.36 1.68 17.06
N LEU A 10 18.84 2.64 16.28
CA LEU A 10 17.42 2.69 15.91
C LEU A 10 17.00 1.47 15.09
N LYS A 11 17.79 1.06 14.08
CA LYS A 11 17.50 -0.16 13.30
C LYS A 11 17.49 -1.42 14.17
N TYR A 12 18.41 -1.52 15.13
CA TYR A 12 18.42 -2.64 16.07
C TYR A 12 17.22 -2.63 17.02
N GLN A 13 16.87 -1.47 17.59
CA GLN A 13 15.67 -1.32 18.42
C GLN A 13 14.40 -1.69 17.65
N MET A 14 14.28 -1.26 16.39
CA MET A 14 13.18 -1.66 15.52
C MET A 14 13.14 -3.17 15.32
N SER A 15 14.28 -3.81 15.04
CA SER A 15 14.37 -5.27 14.92
C SER A 15 13.89 -5.98 16.18
N LEU A 16 14.21 -5.47 17.37
CA LEU A 16 13.70 -6.04 18.63
C LEU A 16 12.18 -5.83 18.76
N MET A 17 11.67 -4.65 18.42
CA MET A 17 10.23 -4.38 18.44
C MET A 17 9.45 -5.30 17.49
N LYS A 18 10.01 -5.66 16.31
CA LYS A 18 9.39 -6.64 15.40
C LYS A 18 9.04 -7.97 16.08
N HIS A 19 9.86 -8.42 17.03
CA HIS A 19 9.64 -9.68 17.76
C HIS A 19 8.50 -9.58 18.79
N MET A 20 8.08 -8.36 19.12
CA MET A 20 6.97 -8.09 20.03
C MET A 20 5.63 -7.92 19.31
N VAL A 21 5.66 -7.63 18.00
CA VAL A 21 4.46 -7.48 17.18
C VAL A 21 3.92 -8.87 16.84
N ASN A 22 2.62 -9.09 17.05
CA ASN A 22 1.97 -10.29 16.57
C ASN A 22 1.86 -10.24 15.03
N ALA A 23 2.79 -10.90 14.34
CA ALA A 23 2.84 -10.95 12.88
C ALA A 23 1.59 -11.60 12.25
N GLU A 24 0.83 -12.39 13.02
CA GLU A 24 -0.44 -12.95 12.54
C GLU A 24 -1.56 -11.90 12.53
N GLU A 25 -1.56 -10.96 13.48
CA GLU A 25 -2.54 -9.88 13.60
C GLU A 25 -2.19 -8.67 12.72
N HIS A 26 -0.89 -8.41 12.53
CA HIS A 26 -0.40 -7.23 11.80
C HIS A 26 0.48 -7.56 10.58
N PRO A 27 0.05 -8.44 9.67
CA PRO A 27 0.89 -8.91 8.56
C PRO A 27 1.25 -7.81 7.55
N PHE A 28 0.40 -6.81 7.32
CA PHE A 28 0.74 -5.70 6.42
C PHE A 28 1.76 -4.75 7.06
N PHE A 29 1.63 -4.43 8.35
CA PHE A 29 2.63 -3.60 9.02
C PHE A 29 3.97 -4.31 9.15
N MET A 30 3.97 -5.63 9.40
CA MET A 30 5.19 -6.42 9.34
C MET A 30 5.82 -6.37 7.93
N PHE A 31 5.00 -6.51 6.89
CA PHE A 31 5.45 -6.36 5.50
C PHE A 31 6.08 -4.99 5.25
N ALA A 32 5.45 -3.90 5.67
CA ALA A 32 5.98 -2.55 5.51
C ALA A 32 7.31 -2.35 6.25
N ILE A 33 7.41 -2.91 7.46
CA ILE A 33 8.62 -2.85 8.29
C ILE A 33 9.76 -3.72 7.70
N ASP A 34 9.45 -4.85 7.07
CA ASP A 34 10.45 -5.72 6.43
C ASP A 34 11.00 -5.13 5.12
N HIS A 35 10.20 -4.33 4.43
CA HIS A 35 10.60 -3.63 3.21
C HIS A 35 11.08 -2.18 3.45
N GLU A 36 11.21 -1.77 4.73
CA GLU A 36 11.63 -0.43 5.15
C GLU A 36 10.81 0.70 4.48
N PHE A 37 9.49 0.53 4.37
CA PHE A 37 8.62 1.57 3.78
C PHE A 37 8.56 2.83 4.64
N GLU A 38 8.58 3.97 3.97
CA GLU A 38 8.36 5.27 4.59
C GLU A 38 6.88 5.50 4.88
N GLU A 39 6.59 6.32 5.88
CA GLU A 39 5.22 6.65 6.30
C GLU A 39 4.39 7.22 5.14
N ASN A 40 4.96 8.13 4.35
CA ASN A 40 4.26 8.71 3.20
C ASN A 40 3.94 7.66 2.13
N GLN A 41 4.78 6.64 1.95
CA GLN A 41 4.51 5.55 1.02
C GLN A 41 3.30 4.73 1.49
N VAL A 42 3.30 4.35 2.77
CA VAL A 42 2.18 3.60 3.36
C VAL A 42 0.89 4.42 3.29
N ASN A 43 0.93 5.70 3.67
CA ASN A 43 -0.24 6.58 3.65
C ASN A 43 -0.79 6.79 2.23
N ALA A 44 0.09 7.04 1.25
CA ALA A 44 -0.31 7.21 -0.14
C ALA A 44 -0.98 5.95 -0.68
N PHE A 45 -0.39 4.79 -0.40
CA PHE A 45 -0.95 3.53 -0.86
C PHE A 45 -2.31 3.23 -0.22
N LEU A 46 -2.45 3.41 1.09
CA LEU A 46 -3.74 3.21 1.78
C LEU A 46 -4.82 4.17 1.29
N LYS A 47 -4.47 5.43 1.00
CA LYS A 47 -5.40 6.39 0.38
C LYS A 47 -5.79 5.97 -1.02
N ALA A 48 -4.84 5.55 -1.86
CA ALA A 48 -5.13 5.04 -3.20
C ALA A 48 -6.07 3.83 -3.17
N LEU A 49 -5.87 2.89 -2.23
CA LEU A 49 -6.81 1.77 -2.04
C LEU A 49 -8.20 2.26 -1.59
N GLY A 50 -8.28 3.30 -0.77
CA GLY A 50 -9.55 3.95 -0.42
C GLY A 50 -10.27 4.52 -1.64
N VAL A 51 -9.54 5.19 -2.54
CA VAL A 51 -10.10 5.67 -3.81
C VAL A 51 -10.57 4.51 -4.69
N PHE A 52 -9.77 3.44 -4.80
CA PHE A 52 -10.15 2.23 -5.53
C PHE A 52 -11.42 1.59 -4.98
N SER A 53 -11.62 1.59 -3.66
CA SER A 53 -12.84 1.09 -3.01
C SER A 53 -14.08 1.85 -3.50
N LEU A 54 -14.02 3.18 -3.53
CA LEU A 54 -15.12 4.01 -4.03
C LEU A 54 -15.36 3.80 -5.52
N ARG A 55 -14.29 3.75 -6.32
CA ARG A 55 -14.36 3.46 -7.77
C ARG A 55 -14.99 2.11 -8.08
N ILE A 56 -14.69 1.08 -7.30
CA ILE A 56 -15.30 -0.26 -7.45
C ILE A 56 -16.80 -0.22 -7.16
N LYS A 57 -17.23 0.58 -6.18
CA LYS A 57 -18.64 0.77 -5.81
C LYS A 57 -19.40 1.72 -6.74
N GLY A 58 -18.69 2.49 -7.57
CA GLY A 58 -19.28 3.57 -8.37
C GLY A 58 -19.75 4.74 -7.51
N GLU A 59 -19.13 4.93 -6.35
CA GLU A 59 -19.41 6.03 -5.41
C GLU A 59 -18.55 7.26 -5.73
N ASP A 60 -19.07 8.44 -5.38
CA ASP A 60 -18.31 9.69 -5.49
C ASP A 60 -17.06 9.64 -4.60
N ILE A 61 -15.96 10.17 -5.12
CA ILE A 61 -14.68 10.18 -4.43
C ILE A 61 -14.75 11.19 -3.27
N SER A 62 -14.84 10.66 -2.05
CA SER A 62 -14.84 11.46 -0.84
C SER A 62 -13.59 12.33 -0.72
N VAL A 63 -13.79 13.58 -0.25
CA VAL A 63 -12.72 14.54 0.08
C VAL A 63 -11.68 13.94 1.03
N LEU A 64 -12.07 12.98 1.88
CA LEU A 64 -11.16 12.30 2.81
C LEU A 64 -10.02 11.53 2.10
N TYR A 65 -10.27 11.07 0.87
CA TYR A 65 -9.27 10.37 0.05
C TYR A 65 -8.63 11.27 -1.02
N GLN A 66 -9.06 12.53 -1.13
CA GLN A 66 -8.42 13.51 -1.98
C GLN A 66 -7.18 14.07 -1.27
N ASP A 67 -6.02 13.89 -1.87
CA ASP A 67 -4.73 14.28 -1.29
C ASP A 67 -3.69 14.47 -2.40
N ASP A 68 -3.92 15.49 -3.22
CA ASP A 68 -3.08 15.85 -4.36
C ASP A 68 -1.63 16.08 -3.93
N TYR A 69 -1.44 16.67 -2.74
CA TYR A 69 -0.11 16.91 -2.19
C TYR A 69 0.63 15.59 -1.96
N LEU A 70 0.01 14.62 -1.30
CA LEU A 70 0.63 13.32 -1.06
C LEU A 70 0.88 12.56 -2.36
N PHE A 71 -0.09 12.52 -3.27
CA PHE A 71 0.05 11.79 -4.54
C PHE A 71 1.06 12.41 -5.50
N SER A 72 1.22 13.75 -5.48
CA SER A 72 2.20 14.46 -6.30
C SER A 72 3.65 14.08 -5.94
N GLN A 73 3.93 13.74 -4.68
CA GLN A 73 5.27 13.29 -4.24
C GLN A 73 5.72 12.01 -4.95
N PHE A 74 4.77 11.18 -5.40
CA PHE A 74 5.02 9.92 -6.11
C PHE A 74 4.81 10.04 -7.62
N ASN A 75 4.58 11.26 -8.13
CA ASN A 75 4.26 11.53 -9.54
C ASN A 75 3.09 10.68 -10.06
N LEU A 76 2.07 10.44 -9.23
CA LEU A 76 0.87 9.72 -9.67
C LEU A 76 -0.01 10.64 -10.52
N PRO A 77 -0.54 10.16 -11.66
CA PRO A 77 -1.43 10.95 -12.50
C PRO A 77 -2.78 11.13 -11.81
N LEU A 78 -3.04 12.33 -11.27
CA LEU A 78 -4.25 12.65 -10.48
C LEU A 78 -5.54 12.38 -11.24
N ASP A 79 -5.56 12.63 -12.56
CA ASP A 79 -6.71 12.33 -13.43
C ASP A 79 -7.06 10.84 -13.43
N ASN A 80 -6.08 9.95 -13.27
CA ASN A 80 -6.30 8.51 -13.16
C ASN A 80 -6.63 8.11 -11.72
N VAL A 81 -6.05 8.79 -10.73
CA VAL A 81 -6.36 8.52 -9.31
C VAL A 81 -7.85 8.70 -9.10
N TYR A 82 -8.41 9.81 -9.57
CA TYR A 82 -9.80 10.18 -9.34
C TYR A 82 -10.76 9.81 -10.48
N ALA A 83 -10.37 8.88 -11.34
CA ALA A 83 -11.22 8.42 -12.43
C ALA A 83 -12.48 7.71 -11.90
N SER A 84 -13.62 7.92 -12.56
CA SER A 84 -14.87 7.21 -12.23
C SER A 84 -14.92 5.76 -12.74
N SER A 85 -13.92 5.33 -13.52
CA SER A 85 -13.82 3.96 -14.03
C SER A 85 -13.37 2.99 -12.94
N GLN A 86 -13.70 1.71 -13.08
CA GLN A 86 -13.14 0.67 -12.20
C GLN A 86 -11.61 0.62 -12.31
N PRO A 87 -10.90 0.35 -11.22
CA PRO A 87 -9.45 0.28 -11.24
C PRO A 87 -8.96 -0.99 -11.95
N THR A 88 -7.85 -0.89 -12.69
CA THR A 88 -7.24 -2.03 -13.41
C THR A 88 -6.01 -2.59 -12.68
N LEU A 89 -5.58 -3.80 -13.08
CA LEU A 89 -4.38 -4.40 -12.50
C LEU A 89 -3.12 -3.59 -12.84
N GLU A 90 -3.06 -3.06 -14.07
CA GLU A 90 -1.96 -2.20 -14.53
C GLU A 90 -1.89 -0.90 -13.74
N GLU A 91 -3.04 -0.32 -13.36
CA GLU A 91 -3.08 0.84 -12.47
C GLU A 91 -2.51 0.51 -11.09
N LEU A 92 -2.90 -0.62 -10.51
CA LEU A 92 -2.38 -1.06 -9.21
C LEU A 92 -0.86 -1.29 -9.27
N GLU A 93 -0.37 -1.98 -10.30
CA GLU A 93 1.07 -2.22 -10.50
C GLU A 93 1.85 -0.91 -10.68
N LEU A 94 1.32 0.02 -11.48
CA LEU A 94 1.90 1.35 -11.64
C LEU A 94 2.00 2.06 -10.29
N TYR A 95 0.95 2.03 -9.48
CA TYR A 95 0.92 2.76 -8.21
C TYR A 95 1.88 2.14 -7.21
N VAL A 96 1.91 0.81 -7.11
CA VAL A 96 2.87 0.08 -6.28
C VAL A 96 4.30 0.40 -6.70
N SER A 97 4.60 0.40 -8.00
CA SER A 97 5.94 0.70 -8.50
C SER A 97 6.38 2.14 -8.21
N LYS A 98 5.47 3.11 -8.35
CA LYS A 98 5.74 4.53 -8.11
C LYS A 98 5.80 4.89 -6.63
N ILE A 99 5.01 4.24 -5.79
CA ILE A 99 4.97 4.54 -4.36
C ILE A 99 6.17 3.90 -3.67
N PHE A 100 6.42 2.60 -3.89
CA PHE A 100 7.37 1.86 -3.07
C PHE A 100 8.80 1.82 -3.65
N TYR A 101 8.98 2.12 -4.94
CA TYR A 101 10.29 2.07 -5.62
C TYR A 101 11.04 0.73 -5.47
N GLN A 102 10.30 -0.34 -5.17
CA GLN A 102 10.82 -1.68 -4.89
C GLN A 102 9.96 -2.73 -5.60
N LYS A 103 10.55 -3.89 -5.90
CA LYS A 103 9.83 -5.03 -6.49
C LYS A 103 9.53 -6.06 -5.41
N PHE A 104 8.28 -6.48 -5.36
CA PHE A 104 7.80 -7.58 -4.53
C PHE A 104 6.55 -8.18 -5.18
N GLU A 105 6.15 -9.37 -4.77
CA GLU A 105 4.96 -10.00 -5.35
C GLU A 105 3.68 -9.31 -4.84
N LEU A 106 2.93 -8.73 -5.78
CA LEU A 106 1.69 -8.02 -5.51
C LEU A 106 0.67 -8.89 -4.75
N LYS A 107 0.66 -10.19 -5.05
CA LYS A 107 -0.19 -11.18 -4.38
C LYS A 107 0.08 -11.22 -2.87
N TYR A 108 1.34 -11.18 -2.43
CA TYR A 108 1.66 -11.18 -1.00
C TYR A 108 1.25 -9.87 -0.33
N LEU A 109 1.47 -8.73 -1.00
CA LEU A 109 0.99 -7.44 -0.50
C LEU A 109 -0.54 -7.46 -0.27
N LEU A 110 -1.31 -7.89 -1.27
CA LEU A 110 -2.77 -7.96 -1.18
C LEU A 110 -3.26 -8.94 -0.11
N TYR A 111 -2.62 -10.10 0.05
CA TYR A 111 -2.96 -11.02 1.14
C TYR A 111 -2.63 -10.44 2.51
N SER A 112 -1.53 -9.71 2.66
CA SER A 112 -1.15 -9.11 3.94
C SER A 112 -2.17 -8.05 4.38
N LEU A 113 -2.58 -7.16 3.47
CA LEU A 113 -3.67 -6.20 3.70
C LEU A 113 -4.97 -6.89 4.09
N LYS A 114 -5.38 -7.89 3.29
CA LYS A 114 -6.64 -8.61 3.52
C LYS A 114 -6.68 -9.30 4.88
N LYS A 115 -5.59 -9.98 5.27
CA LYS A 115 -5.49 -10.67 6.58
C LYS A 115 -5.60 -9.69 7.75
N GLN A 116 -5.17 -8.44 7.56
CA GLN A 116 -5.27 -7.37 8.54
C GLN A 116 -6.59 -6.55 8.41
N PHE A 117 -7.55 -7.02 7.61
CA PHE A 117 -8.84 -6.36 7.35
C PHE A 117 -8.72 -4.96 6.74
N ILE A 118 -7.63 -4.67 6.02
CA ILE A 118 -7.43 -3.40 5.32
C ILE A 118 -7.98 -3.52 3.90
N GLN A 119 -8.99 -2.71 3.55
CA GLN A 119 -9.56 -2.60 2.20
C GLN A 119 -9.85 -3.97 1.56
N THR A 120 -10.52 -4.85 2.32
CA THR A 120 -10.72 -6.27 1.96
C THR A 120 -11.41 -6.46 0.62
N GLU A 121 -12.42 -5.65 0.32
CA GLU A 121 -13.16 -5.67 -0.96
C GLU A 121 -12.24 -5.37 -2.14
N VAL A 122 -11.36 -4.36 -2.00
CA VAL A 122 -10.35 -4.00 -3.01
C VAL A 122 -9.35 -5.12 -3.19
N CYS A 123 -8.88 -5.72 -2.07
CA CYS A 123 -7.97 -6.85 -2.11
C CYS A 123 -8.59 -8.04 -2.85
N ASP A 124 -9.84 -8.38 -2.56
CA ASP A 124 -10.55 -9.48 -3.22
C ASP A 124 -10.77 -9.22 -4.71
N PHE A 125 -11.11 -7.98 -5.08
CA PHE A 125 -11.26 -7.55 -6.46
C PHE A 125 -9.99 -7.78 -7.30
N PHE A 126 -8.81 -7.44 -6.76
CA PHE A 126 -7.53 -7.64 -7.46
C PHE A 126 -7.02 -9.08 -7.37
N LEU A 127 -7.20 -9.76 -6.24
CA LEU A 127 -6.82 -11.16 -6.08
C LEU A 127 -7.60 -12.08 -7.03
N GLN A 128 -8.85 -11.75 -7.36
CA GLN A 128 -9.62 -12.48 -8.38
C GLN A 128 -9.07 -12.27 -9.80
N ARG A 129 -8.65 -11.05 -10.15
CA ARG A 129 -8.05 -10.74 -11.46
C ARG A 129 -6.71 -11.44 -11.65
N LEU A 130 -5.84 -11.37 -10.65
CA LEU A 130 -4.55 -12.08 -10.64
C LEU A 130 -4.67 -13.61 -10.83
N LYS A 131 -5.79 -14.22 -10.44
CA LYS A 131 -6.05 -15.64 -10.68
C LYS A 131 -6.50 -15.93 -12.11
N THR A 132 -7.14 -14.96 -12.75
CA THR A 132 -7.68 -15.10 -14.10
C THR A 132 -6.59 -14.95 -15.16
N ASP A 133 -5.59 -14.10 -14.91
CA ASP A 133 -4.44 -13.88 -15.80
C ASP A 133 -3.43 -15.04 -15.83
N LEU A 134 -3.59 -16.04 -14.95
CA LEU A 134 -2.78 -17.26 -14.90
C LEU A 134 -3.36 -18.44 -15.70
N LYS A 135 -4.45 -18.22 -16.45
CA LYS A 135 -5.06 -19.19 -17.37
C LYS A 135 -4.85 -18.77 -18.83
#